data_AF-A0A0Q7TIQ6-F1
#
_entry.id   AF-A0A0Q7TIQ6-F1
#
_cell.length_a   1.000
_cell.length_b   1.000
_cell.length_c   1.000
_cell.angle_alpha   90.00
_cell.angle_beta   90.00
_cell.angle_gamma   90.00
#
_symmetry.space_group_name_H-M   'P 1'
#
loop_
_entity.id
_entity.type
_entity.pdbx_description
1 polymer ?
#
loop_
_entity_poly.entity_id
_entity_poly.type
_entity_poly.pdbx_seq_one_letter_code
_entity_poly.pdbx_strand_id
1 'polypeptide(L)'
;MAPCKRLTTLSAIVLAAVLAATSTPVQALAQVQVQPLAAPDLFSTPAAQTDLTGDLWKDASPGVAKEALPKLATKPLSPAATGLARRVLATGANAPPGIGDDPELGAMRALALIALGEAKGADAMLDRAPGVAGSAPLSLAAAEAALISGADDKACKIGEALTVDRGGPYWLRLRAFCQALAGEKAAAQLTLSLAQGQDADYARLMSALLSGAPAGPANLANGINYALSRKLGLDVGSAAAVASASPALKAMLKPADAAAPTDPAAAQAQVLAALRGAKGLVAFTDAAKAALPAVAALAGGAAPLEDPVPLARAALAAGDLATAQAIRGKLTGDTIPGATTLDLALLDATLAAAEGKKDSQILDGLIERGVQGGVKSPAQAAALILAAFGGPMSPEARASFAIFDPGKSAAPAGRLIVLDAAAAAGRQGEAALLALSIAADAGPAGPGPVDRARLVRALLKAGLEADARAFAVEGLLALQLK
;
A
#
# COMPACT_ATOMS: atom_id res chain seq x y z
N MET A 1 -68.90 53.42 -60.70
CA MET A 1 -69.72 53.02 -59.54
C MET A 1 -68.84 53.07 -58.29
N ALA A 2 -69.41 53.42 -57.14
CA ALA A 2 -68.72 53.86 -55.92
C ALA A 2 -69.32 53.14 -54.68
N PRO A 3 -68.79 53.27 -53.44
CA PRO A 3 -67.39 53.40 -52.99
C PRO A 3 -67.09 52.61 -51.66
N CYS A 4 -65.95 52.94 -51.02
CA CYS A 4 -65.67 52.91 -49.55
C CYS A 4 -65.23 51.57 -48.91
N LYS A 5 -64.25 51.50 -47.99
CA LYS A 5 -63.37 52.49 -47.28
C LYS A 5 -61.90 51.97 -47.31
N ARG A 6 -60.84 52.78 -47.45
CA ARG A 6 -60.05 53.48 -46.39
C ARG A 6 -59.87 52.63 -45.10
N LEU A 7 -58.72 52.55 -44.43
CA LEU A 7 -57.46 53.33 -44.44
C LEU A 7 -56.25 52.36 -44.72
N THR A 8 -54.93 52.66 -44.69
CA THR A 8 -54.12 53.87 -44.36
C THR A 8 -52.72 53.78 -45.03
N THR A 9 -52.20 54.90 -45.55
CA THR A 9 -50.82 55.49 -45.47
C THR A 9 -49.58 54.62 -45.16
N LEU A 10 -48.35 54.87 -45.68
CA LEU A 10 -47.86 55.93 -46.58
C LEU A 10 -46.55 55.51 -47.30
N SER A 11 -46.35 56.04 -48.52
CA SER A 11 -45.13 56.34 -49.29
C SER A 11 -43.81 55.56 -49.15
N ALA A 12 -43.18 55.34 -50.31
CA ALA A 12 -41.80 54.90 -50.48
C ALA A 12 -40.94 55.97 -51.17
N ILE A 13 -39.61 55.75 -51.15
CA ILE A 13 -38.55 56.40 -51.96
C ILE A 13 -38.18 57.85 -51.59
N VAL A 14 -36.92 58.04 -51.15
CA VAL A 14 -35.86 58.75 -51.91
C VAL A 14 -34.48 58.42 -51.29
N LEU A 15 -33.47 58.40 -52.16
CA LEU A 15 -32.07 58.05 -51.93
C LEU A 15 -31.22 59.28 -51.54
N ALA A 16 -30.38 59.21 -50.49
CA ALA A 16 -29.01 59.79 -50.46
C ALA A 16 -28.30 59.76 -49.08
N ALA A 17 -27.14 59.06 -49.06
CA ALA A 17 -25.84 59.50 -48.50
C ALA A 17 -25.58 59.74 -46.98
N VAL A 18 -24.27 59.63 -46.67
CA VAL A 18 -23.50 60.18 -45.53
C VAL A 18 -23.40 59.36 -44.21
N LEU A 19 -22.21 58.75 -44.05
CA LEU A 19 -21.33 58.57 -42.86
C LEU A 19 -21.86 58.14 -41.47
N ALA A 20 -20.93 57.52 -40.72
CA ALA A 20 -20.94 57.24 -39.27
C ALA A 20 -21.77 56.03 -38.78
N ALA A 21 -21.35 54.83 -39.21
CA ALA A 21 -21.60 53.62 -38.43
C ALA A 21 -20.70 53.59 -37.18
N THR A 22 -21.19 54.13 -36.06
CA THR A 22 -20.58 53.90 -34.74
C THR A 22 -20.80 52.44 -34.35
N SER A 23 -19.79 51.60 -34.55
CA SER A 23 -19.77 50.23 -34.02
C SER A 23 -19.67 50.28 -32.50
N THR A 24 -20.81 50.31 -31.80
CA THR A 24 -20.86 50.03 -30.37
C THR A 24 -20.42 48.58 -30.16
N PRO A 25 -19.30 48.31 -29.47
CA PRO A 25 -18.94 46.94 -29.14
C PRO A 25 -19.98 46.42 -28.15
N VAL A 26 -20.87 45.55 -28.61
CA VAL A 26 -21.65 44.70 -27.71
C VAL A 26 -20.62 43.81 -27.02
N GLN A 27 -20.22 44.21 -25.81
CA GLN A 27 -19.44 43.37 -24.92
C GLN A 27 -20.31 42.17 -24.56
N ALA A 28 -20.13 41.09 -25.31
CA ALA A 28 -20.58 39.78 -24.90
C ALA A 28 -19.81 39.42 -23.62
N LEU A 29 -20.39 39.77 -22.47
CA LEU A 29 -19.98 39.25 -21.18
C LEU A 29 -20.17 37.74 -21.25
N ALA A 30 -19.08 37.03 -21.58
CA ALA A 30 -19.02 35.59 -21.49
C ALA A 30 -19.39 35.24 -20.04
N GLN A 31 -20.59 34.72 -19.85
CA GLN A 31 -21.01 34.26 -18.54
C GLN A 31 -20.06 33.13 -18.16
N VAL A 32 -19.21 33.39 -17.17
CA VAL A 32 -18.42 32.36 -16.50
C VAL A 32 -19.43 31.46 -15.82
N GLN A 33 -19.84 30.39 -16.51
CA GLN A 33 -20.66 29.34 -15.93
C GLN A 33 -19.77 28.63 -14.90
N VAL A 34 -19.83 29.12 -13.66
CA VAL A 34 -19.35 28.40 -12.49
C VAL A 34 -20.31 27.23 -12.28
N GLN A 35 -20.09 26.17 -13.07
CA GLN A 35 -20.73 24.90 -12.84
C GLN A 35 -20.20 24.40 -11.50
N PRO A 36 -21.05 24.21 -10.47
CA PRO A 36 -20.59 23.77 -9.18
C PRO A 36 -19.90 22.42 -9.35
N LEU A 37 -18.65 22.31 -8.90
CA LEU A 37 -17.96 21.03 -8.88
C LEU A 37 -18.82 20.05 -8.09
N ALA A 38 -18.97 18.84 -8.62
CA ALA A 38 -19.58 17.75 -7.88
C ALA A 38 -18.83 17.58 -6.54
N ALA A 39 -19.56 17.19 -5.50
CA ALA A 39 -18.93 16.90 -4.22
C ALA A 39 -17.84 15.81 -4.41
N PRO A 40 -16.65 15.94 -3.81
CA PRO A 40 -15.62 14.91 -3.90
C PRO A 40 -16.16 13.57 -3.39
N ASP A 41 -15.91 12.51 -4.15
CA ASP A 41 -16.34 11.17 -3.78
C ASP A 41 -15.42 10.56 -2.70
N LEU A 42 -15.78 9.37 -2.18
CA LEU A 42 -15.05 8.70 -1.10
C LEU A 42 -13.64 8.21 -1.51
N PHE A 43 -13.28 8.28 -2.80
CA PHE A 43 -11.97 7.97 -3.37
C PHE A 43 -11.19 9.24 -3.79
N SER A 44 -11.88 10.35 -4.12
CA SER A 44 -11.27 11.63 -4.52
C SER A 44 -10.38 12.24 -3.45
N THR A 45 -10.70 12.07 -2.16
CA THR A 45 -9.86 12.60 -1.06
C THR A 45 -8.60 11.75 -0.89
N PRO A 46 -7.37 12.33 -0.95
CA PRO A 46 -6.14 11.59 -0.71
C PRO A 46 -5.91 11.33 0.78
N ALA A 47 -5.34 10.17 1.11
CA ALA A 47 -4.85 9.85 2.45
C ALA A 47 -3.37 10.23 2.62
N ALA A 48 -2.59 10.23 1.53
CA ALA A 48 -1.19 10.67 1.50
C ALA A 48 -0.85 11.31 0.14
N GLN A 49 0.30 11.97 0.06
CA GLN A 49 0.86 12.39 -1.23
C GLN A 49 1.47 11.19 -1.94
N THR A 50 1.19 11.05 -3.24
CA THR A 50 1.66 9.97 -4.11
C THR A 50 2.12 10.54 -5.46
N ASP A 51 2.90 9.78 -6.20
CA ASP A 51 3.31 10.07 -7.59
C ASP A 51 2.24 9.66 -8.64
N LEU A 52 1.18 8.97 -8.22
CA LEU A 52 0.05 8.59 -9.07
C LEU A 52 -0.90 9.77 -9.32
N THR A 53 -1.49 9.80 -10.51
CA THR A 53 -2.35 10.90 -10.98
C THR A 53 -3.83 10.72 -10.59
N GLY A 54 -4.62 11.80 -10.68
CA GLY A 54 -6.06 11.76 -10.45
C GLY A 54 -6.86 10.89 -11.45
N ASP A 55 -6.24 10.48 -12.55
CA ASP A 55 -6.81 9.56 -13.56
C ASP A 55 -6.56 8.07 -13.20
N LEU A 56 -6.01 7.75 -12.02
CA LEU A 56 -5.67 6.38 -11.59
C LEU A 56 -6.77 5.33 -11.85
N TRP A 57 -8.04 5.71 -11.60
CA TRP A 57 -9.21 4.82 -11.73
C TRP A 57 -9.94 4.94 -13.07
N LYS A 58 -9.40 5.71 -14.02
CA LYS A 58 -10.01 5.90 -15.33
C LYS A 58 -10.22 4.57 -16.05
N ASP A 59 -11.44 4.37 -16.54
CA ASP A 59 -11.93 3.16 -17.22
C ASP A 59 -11.81 1.84 -16.42
N ALA A 60 -11.48 1.90 -15.12
CA ALA A 60 -11.32 0.71 -14.28
C ALA A 60 -12.67 0.05 -13.94
N SER A 61 -12.74 -1.29 -13.96
CA SER A 61 -13.97 -2.01 -13.64
C SER A 61 -14.41 -1.86 -12.18
N PRO A 62 -15.64 -1.39 -11.91
CA PRO A 62 -16.23 -1.39 -10.56
C PRO A 62 -16.23 -2.80 -9.92
N GLY A 63 -16.39 -3.86 -10.73
CA GLY A 63 -16.38 -5.24 -10.25
C GLY A 63 -15.02 -5.68 -9.72
N VAL A 64 -13.92 -5.22 -10.34
CA VAL A 64 -12.56 -5.50 -9.87
C VAL A 64 -12.30 -4.82 -8.53
N ALA A 65 -12.75 -3.58 -8.35
CA ALA A 65 -12.66 -2.88 -7.06
C ALA A 65 -13.45 -3.60 -5.95
N LYS A 66 -14.67 -4.05 -6.26
CA LYS A 66 -15.55 -4.80 -5.34
C LYS A 66 -14.96 -6.17 -4.95
N GLU A 67 -14.23 -6.87 -5.82
CA GLU A 67 -13.54 -8.13 -5.46
C GLU A 67 -12.22 -7.88 -4.69
N ALA A 68 -11.44 -6.87 -5.09
CA ALA A 68 -10.09 -6.67 -4.58
C ALA A 68 -10.05 -6.00 -3.19
N LEU A 69 -10.78 -4.88 -3.00
CA LEU A 69 -10.72 -4.08 -1.78
C LEU A 69 -10.93 -4.88 -0.48
N PRO A 70 -11.91 -5.81 -0.39
CA PRO A 70 -12.11 -6.60 0.83
C PRO A 70 -10.92 -7.50 1.19
N LYS A 71 -10.17 -7.98 0.20
CA LYS A 71 -8.97 -8.79 0.43
C LYS A 71 -7.83 -7.95 1.00
N LEU A 72 -7.68 -6.70 0.56
CA LEU A 72 -6.61 -5.80 1.03
C LEU A 72 -6.82 -5.35 2.48
N ALA A 73 -8.06 -5.28 2.95
CA ALA A 73 -8.37 -4.98 4.35
C ALA A 73 -8.19 -6.17 5.31
N THR A 74 -8.14 -7.41 4.80
CA THR A 74 -8.26 -8.62 5.63
C THR A 74 -7.13 -9.64 5.47
N LYS A 75 -6.43 -9.65 4.34
CA LYS A 75 -5.34 -10.61 4.06
C LYS A 75 -3.96 -9.95 4.23
N PRO A 76 -3.01 -10.60 4.91
CA PRO A 76 -1.63 -10.13 4.95
C PRO A 76 -1.00 -10.18 3.54
N LEU A 77 -0.30 -9.11 3.18
CA LEU A 77 0.39 -8.95 1.91
C LEU A 77 1.91 -9.13 2.09
N SER A 78 2.62 -9.41 0.98
CA SER A 78 4.09 -9.29 0.97
C SER A 78 4.53 -7.81 1.01
N PRO A 79 5.79 -7.50 1.35
CA PRO A 79 6.28 -6.12 1.43
C PRO A 79 6.05 -5.25 0.17
N ALA A 80 6.29 -5.78 -1.03
CA ALA A 80 6.07 -5.07 -2.29
C ALA A 80 4.58 -4.88 -2.59
N ALA A 81 3.75 -5.89 -2.31
CA ALA A 81 2.30 -5.78 -2.43
C ALA A 81 1.71 -4.78 -1.41
N THR A 82 2.28 -4.71 -0.20
CA THR A 82 1.95 -3.70 0.81
C THR A 82 2.27 -2.30 0.31
N GLY A 83 3.45 -2.09 -0.31
CA GLY A 83 3.84 -0.81 -0.91
C GLY A 83 2.91 -0.37 -2.03
N LEU A 84 2.60 -1.27 -2.98
CA LEU A 84 1.66 -1.02 -4.07
C LEU A 84 0.25 -0.70 -3.53
N ALA A 85 -0.28 -1.51 -2.61
CA ALA A 85 -1.60 -1.30 -2.03
C ALA A 85 -1.69 0.05 -1.30
N ARG A 86 -0.67 0.38 -0.51
CA ARG A 86 -0.58 1.64 0.21
C ARG A 86 -0.62 2.82 -0.76
N ARG A 87 0.22 2.81 -1.80
CA ARG A 87 0.28 3.93 -2.76
C ARG A 87 -1.02 4.08 -3.53
N VAL A 88 -1.55 2.99 -4.08
CA VAL A 88 -2.80 2.98 -4.87
C VAL A 88 -4.01 3.43 -4.06
N LEU A 89 -4.16 2.96 -2.82
CA LEU A 89 -5.31 3.32 -1.98
C LEU A 89 -5.19 4.72 -1.38
N ALA A 90 -3.96 5.21 -1.14
CA ALA A 90 -3.73 6.53 -0.56
C ALA A 90 -3.88 7.67 -1.57
N THR A 91 -3.70 7.40 -2.87
CA THR A 91 -3.97 8.37 -3.95
C THR A 91 -5.42 8.83 -3.92
N GLY A 92 -5.62 10.15 -3.98
CA GLY A 92 -6.92 10.77 -4.21
C GLY A 92 -7.21 10.84 -5.70
N ALA A 93 -8.23 10.11 -6.16
CA ALA A 93 -8.62 10.04 -7.57
C ALA A 93 -10.11 9.71 -7.66
N ASN A 94 -10.81 10.28 -8.64
CA ASN A 94 -12.25 10.05 -8.83
C ASN A 94 -12.51 8.56 -9.03
N ALA A 95 -13.46 7.98 -8.30
CA ALA A 95 -13.73 6.56 -8.37
C ALA A 95 -14.37 6.15 -9.71
N PRO A 96 -14.35 4.86 -10.08
CA PRO A 96 -15.19 4.35 -11.15
C PRO A 96 -16.68 4.57 -10.83
N PRO A 97 -17.55 4.70 -11.85
CA PRO A 97 -18.99 4.86 -11.65
C PRO A 97 -19.59 3.79 -10.72
N GLY A 98 -20.31 4.22 -9.68
CA GLY A 98 -20.90 3.32 -8.68
C GLY A 98 -19.92 2.76 -7.63
N ILE A 99 -18.74 3.37 -7.48
CA ILE A 99 -17.78 3.12 -6.39
C ILE A 99 -17.65 4.32 -5.45
N GLY A 100 -17.67 5.55 -5.99
CA GLY A 100 -17.36 6.77 -5.24
C GLY A 100 -18.39 7.13 -4.17
N ASP A 101 -19.65 6.81 -4.40
CA ASP A 101 -20.77 7.10 -3.50
C ASP A 101 -21.11 5.92 -2.55
N ASP A 102 -20.38 4.81 -2.63
CA ASP A 102 -20.63 3.54 -1.92
C ASP A 102 -19.96 3.59 -0.52
N PRO A 103 -20.70 3.79 0.59
CA PRO A 103 -20.11 4.00 1.92
C PRO A 103 -19.33 2.79 2.42
N GLU A 104 -19.80 1.59 2.09
CA GLU A 104 -19.12 0.34 2.39
C GLU A 104 -17.75 0.30 1.70
N LEU A 105 -17.65 0.64 0.41
CA LEU A 105 -16.35 0.67 -0.28
C LEU A 105 -15.43 1.79 0.19
N GLY A 106 -15.95 2.97 0.50
CA GLY A 106 -15.18 4.04 1.14
C GLY A 106 -14.61 3.60 2.49
N ALA A 107 -15.40 2.87 3.29
CA ALA A 107 -14.95 2.27 4.54
C ALA A 107 -13.90 1.18 4.30
N MET A 108 -14.07 0.30 3.31
CA MET A 108 -13.07 -0.72 2.98
C MET A 108 -11.74 -0.12 2.50
N ARG A 109 -11.76 0.99 1.74
CA ARG A 109 -10.55 1.77 1.41
C ARG A 109 -9.85 2.26 2.68
N ALA A 110 -10.60 2.86 3.60
CA ALA A 110 -10.06 3.37 4.86
C ALA A 110 -9.50 2.26 5.77
N LEU A 111 -10.23 1.15 5.93
CA LEU A 111 -9.82 0.00 6.74
C LEU A 111 -8.60 -0.69 6.14
N ALA A 112 -8.50 -0.80 4.81
CA ALA A 112 -7.30 -1.26 4.14
C ALA A 112 -6.11 -0.31 4.39
N LEU A 113 -6.28 1.01 4.29
CA LEU A 113 -5.23 1.98 4.62
C LEU A 113 -4.76 1.86 6.07
N ILE A 114 -5.68 1.71 7.03
CA ILE A 114 -5.35 1.44 8.44
C ILE A 114 -4.53 0.15 8.53
N ALA A 115 -5.02 -0.96 7.98
CA ALA A 115 -4.32 -2.25 7.95
C ALA A 115 -2.96 -2.21 7.23
N LEU A 116 -2.73 -1.23 6.35
CA LEU A 116 -1.46 -1.02 5.65
C LEU A 116 -0.50 -0.09 6.42
N GLY A 117 -0.87 0.43 7.59
CA GLY A 117 -0.04 1.33 8.41
C GLY A 117 -0.35 2.82 8.25
N GLU A 118 -1.31 3.20 7.41
CA GLU A 118 -1.65 4.60 7.09
C GLU A 118 -2.85 5.12 7.89
N ALA A 119 -2.94 4.78 9.18
CA ALA A 119 -4.05 5.20 10.03
C ALA A 119 -4.21 6.73 10.09
N LYS A 120 -3.12 7.49 10.14
CA LYS A 120 -3.13 8.96 10.11
C LYS A 120 -3.65 9.51 8.76
N GLY A 121 -3.33 8.84 7.66
CA GLY A 121 -3.83 9.21 6.34
C GLY A 121 -5.32 8.92 6.19
N ALA A 122 -5.77 7.75 6.67
CA ALA A 122 -7.18 7.38 6.71
C ALA A 122 -8.00 8.34 7.59
N ASP A 123 -7.46 8.77 8.74
CA ASP A 123 -8.08 9.77 9.63
C ASP A 123 -8.30 11.11 8.90
N ALA A 124 -7.25 11.64 8.26
CA ALA A 124 -7.32 12.89 7.51
C ALA A 124 -8.23 12.81 6.27
N MET A 125 -8.35 11.63 5.66
CA MET A 125 -9.28 11.37 4.56
C MET A 125 -10.73 11.38 5.05
N LEU A 126 -11.02 10.68 6.15
CA LEU A 126 -12.37 10.55 6.70
C LEU A 126 -12.90 11.85 7.33
N ASP A 127 -12.03 12.73 7.83
CA ASP A 127 -12.42 14.09 8.27
C ASP A 127 -13.05 14.96 7.17
N ARG A 128 -12.87 14.58 5.90
CA ARG A 128 -13.44 15.27 4.73
C ARG A 128 -14.50 14.43 4.00
N ALA A 129 -14.74 13.20 4.44
CA ALA A 129 -15.67 12.30 3.80
C ALA A 129 -17.12 12.72 4.12
N PRO A 130 -18.03 12.80 3.12
CA PRO A 130 -19.44 13.02 3.38
C PRO A 130 -20.07 11.81 4.08
N GLY A 131 -21.13 12.03 4.86
CA GLY A 131 -22.01 10.96 5.33
C GLY A 131 -21.47 10.03 6.43
N VAL A 132 -20.27 10.26 6.99
CA VAL A 132 -19.64 9.38 8.00
C VAL A 132 -20.60 8.98 9.13
N ALA A 133 -21.25 9.96 9.78
CA ALA A 133 -22.19 9.69 10.89
C ALA A 133 -23.44 8.87 10.49
N GLY A 134 -23.81 8.87 9.20
CA GLY A 134 -24.91 8.08 8.64
C GLY A 134 -24.50 6.67 8.18
N SER A 135 -23.21 6.32 8.26
CA SER A 135 -22.66 5.02 7.85
C SER A 135 -21.84 4.41 8.98
N ALA A 136 -22.33 3.29 9.53
CA ALA A 136 -21.59 2.55 10.55
C ALA A 136 -20.21 2.04 10.05
N PRO A 137 -20.05 1.55 8.80
CA PRO A 137 -18.73 1.23 8.25
C PRO A 137 -17.76 2.41 8.21
N LEU A 138 -18.18 3.58 7.69
CA LEU A 138 -17.30 4.77 7.64
C LEU A 138 -16.97 5.28 9.05
N SER A 139 -17.95 5.34 9.95
CA SER A 139 -17.72 5.73 11.34
C SER A 139 -16.76 4.77 12.05
N LEU A 140 -16.84 3.45 11.81
CA LEU A 140 -15.95 2.47 12.43
C LEU A 140 -14.51 2.69 11.97
N ALA A 141 -14.29 2.90 10.67
CA ALA A 141 -12.98 3.22 10.13
C ALA A 141 -12.42 4.53 10.73
N ALA A 142 -13.25 5.56 10.90
CA ALA A 142 -12.85 6.83 11.49
C ALA A 142 -12.49 6.69 12.98
N ALA A 143 -13.28 5.92 13.74
CA ALA A 143 -13.00 5.66 15.15
C ALA A 143 -11.71 4.85 15.35
N GLU A 144 -11.47 3.80 14.56
CA GLU A 144 -10.21 3.03 14.61
C GLU A 144 -9.01 3.90 14.24
N ALA A 145 -9.10 4.70 13.16
CA ALA A 145 -8.04 5.62 12.74
C ALA A 145 -7.68 6.63 13.85
N ALA A 146 -8.69 7.19 14.51
CA ALA A 146 -8.53 8.11 15.64
C ALA A 146 -7.88 7.43 16.85
N LEU A 147 -8.35 6.25 17.28
CA LEU A 147 -7.82 5.51 18.44
C LEU A 147 -6.36 5.07 18.25
N ILE A 148 -6.03 4.61 17.04
CA ILE A 148 -4.67 4.24 16.62
C ILE A 148 -3.77 5.48 16.61
N SER A 149 -4.28 6.63 16.15
CA SER A 149 -3.58 7.92 16.16
C SER A 149 -3.51 8.60 17.53
N GLY A 150 -4.10 8.02 18.58
CA GLY A 150 -4.11 8.57 19.94
C GLY A 150 -5.22 9.59 20.23
N ALA A 151 -6.10 9.87 19.27
CA ALA A 151 -7.19 10.84 19.36
C ALA A 151 -8.46 10.25 19.99
N ASP A 152 -8.35 9.79 21.24
CA ASP A 152 -9.41 9.05 21.96
C ASP A 152 -10.74 9.85 21.99
N ASP A 153 -10.68 11.14 22.29
CA ASP A 153 -11.86 12.04 22.34
C ASP A 153 -12.57 12.17 20.99
N LYS A 154 -11.82 12.07 19.88
CA LYS A 154 -12.38 12.11 18.51
C LYS A 154 -13.16 10.83 18.22
N ALA A 155 -12.61 9.67 18.60
CA ALA A 155 -13.30 8.39 18.47
C ALA A 155 -14.60 8.37 19.28
N CYS A 156 -14.60 8.92 20.50
CA CYS A 156 -15.81 9.05 21.31
C CYS A 156 -16.88 9.93 20.64
N LYS A 157 -16.50 11.11 20.13
CA LYS A 157 -17.40 11.99 19.37
C LYS A 157 -17.99 11.32 18.11
N ILE A 158 -17.22 10.48 17.42
CA ILE A 158 -17.71 9.67 16.28
C ILE A 158 -18.78 8.68 16.74
N GLY A 159 -18.55 7.94 17.83
CA GLY A 159 -19.53 7.01 18.39
C GLY A 159 -20.79 7.68 18.96
N GLU A 160 -20.67 8.92 19.43
CA GLU A 160 -21.80 9.77 19.83
C GLU A 160 -22.61 10.25 18.61
N ALA A 161 -21.93 10.76 17.58
CA ALA A 161 -22.56 11.33 16.39
C ALA A 161 -23.24 10.30 15.47
N LEU A 162 -22.78 9.04 15.50
CA LEU A 162 -23.33 7.93 14.72
C LEU A 162 -24.85 7.80 14.89
N THR A 163 -25.61 7.82 13.79
CA THR A 163 -27.08 7.75 13.80
C THR A 163 -27.65 6.36 13.51
N VAL A 164 -26.84 5.42 13.00
CA VAL A 164 -27.23 4.07 12.57
C VAL A 164 -26.45 2.99 13.31
N ASP A 165 -27.00 1.77 13.43
CA ASP A 165 -26.35 0.60 14.06
C ASP A 165 -25.67 0.87 15.44
N ARG A 166 -26.20 1.80 16.24
CA ARG A 166 -25.63 2.18 17.55
C ARG A 166 -25.62 1.04 18.58
N GLY A 167 -26.29 -0.08 18.28
CA GLY A 167 -26.29 -1.32 19.07
C GLY A 167 -25.26 -2.35 18.62
N GLY A 168 -24.54 -2.12 17.52
CA GLY A 168 -23.53 -3.05 17.00
C GLY A 168 -22.40 -3.31 18.01
N PRO A 169 -21.78 -4.51 18.03
CA PRO A 169 -20.83 -4.89 19.07
C PRO A 169 -19.60 -3.99 19.17
N TYR A 170 -19.13 -3.42 18.05
CA TYR A 170 -18.08 -2.41 18.05
C TYR A 170 -18.50 -1.15 18.82
N TRP A 171 -19.71 -0.65 18.57
CA TRP A 171 -20.25 0.57 19.15
C TRP A 171 -20.58 0.44 20.64
N LEU A 172 -21.00 -0.74 21.09
CA LEU A 172 -21.15 -1.03 22.52
C LEU A 172 -19.78 -1.00 23.23
N ARG A 173 -18.74 -1.59 22.64
CA ARG A 173 -17.37 -1.52 23.19
C ARG A 173 -16.85 -0.08 23.24
N LEU A 174 -16.92 0.66 22.13
CA LEU A 174 -16.48 2.06 22.09
C LEU A 174 -17.23 2.92 23.12
N ARG A 175 -18.55 2.76 23.25
CA ARG A 175 -19.36 3.49 24.23
C ARG A 175 -18.93 3.20 25.68
N ALA A 176 -18.73 1.94 26.04
CA ALA A 176 -18.30 1.58 27.39
C ALA A 176 -16.89 2.15 27.71
N PHE A 177 -15.98 2.14 26.74
CA PHE A 177 -14.67 2.81 26.85
C PHE A 177 -14.82 4.32 27.07
N CYS A 178 -15.63 5.00 26.26
CA CYS A 178 -15.85 6.45 26.38
C CYS A 178 -16.53 6.86 27.69
N GLN A 179 -17.50 6.07 28.17
CA GLN A 179 -18.10 6.25 29.50
C GLN A 179 -17.06 6.09 30.62
N ALA A 180 -16.12 5.14 30.48
CA ALA A 180 -15.02 4.99 31.44
C ALA A 180 -14.08 6.21 31.43
N LEU A 181 -13.78 6.79 30.25
CA LEU A 181 -13.01 8.03 30.14
C LEU A 181 -13.72 9.24 30.77
N ALA A 182 -15.05 9.32 30.62
CA ALA A 182 -15.89 10.34 31.24
C ALA A 182 -16.07 10.16 32.77
N GLY A 183 -15.54 9.07 33.35
CA GLY A 183 -15.69 8.75 34.77
C GLY A 183 -17.03 8.09 35.14
N GLU A 184 -17.90 7.81 34.16
CA GLU A 184 -19.24 7.21 34.34
C GLU A 184 -19.17 5.70 34.58
N LYS A 185 -18.41 5.26 35.59
CA LYS A 185 -18.08 3.84 35.82
C LYS A 185 -19.30 2.91 35.87
N ALA A 186 -20.41 3.34 36.45
CA ALA A 186 -21.64 2.53 36.52
C ALA A 186 -22.29 2.34 35.14
N ALA A 187 -22.34 3.39 34.32
CA ALA A 187 -22.86 3.32 32.95
C ALA A 187 -21.93 2.49 32.06
N ALA A 188 -20.61 2.69 32.18
CA ALA A 188 -19.60 1.90 31.49
C ALA A 188 -19.69 0.40 31.83
N GLN A 189 -19.91 0.04 33.10
CA GLN A 189 -20.09 -1.35 33.52
C GLN A 189 -21.37 -1.98 32.96
N LEU A 190 -22.48 -1.22 32.90
CA LEU A 190 -23.71 -1.69 32.26
C LEU A 190 -23.51 -1.91 30.76
N THR A 191 -22.93 -0.94 30.04
CA THR A 191 -22.64 -1.06 28.60
C THR A 191 -21.65 -2.20 28.31
N LEU A 192 -20.64 -2.39 29.17
CA LEU A 192 -19.71 -3.53 29.09
C LEU A 192 -20.44 -4.87 29.24
N SER A 193 -21.44 -4.97 30.12
CA SER A 193 -22.26 -6.18 30.28
C SER A 193 -23.08 -6.51 29.02
N LEU A 194 -23.55 -5.47 28.30
CA LEU A 194 -24.25 -5.62 27.02
C LEU A 194 -23.29 -5.97 25.85
N ALA A 195 -22.00 -5.66 25.98
CA ALA A 195 -20.96 -5.96 25.01
C ALA A 195 -20.29 -7.35 25.19
N GLN A 196 -20.79 -8.19 26.13
CA GLN A 196 -20.17 -9.48 26.45
C GLN A 196 -20.24 -10.50 25.32
N GLY A 197 -19.29 -11.45 25.35
CA GLY A 197 -19.27 -12.62 24.46
C GLY A 197 -18.47 -12.51 23.17
N GLN A 198 -17.79 -11.37 22.89
CA GLN A 198 -17.09 -11.16 21.60
C GLN A 198 -15.59 -10.85 21.67
N ASP A 199 -15.07 -10.34 22.78
CA ASP A 199 -13.63 -10.03 22.93
C ASP A 199 -13.20 -10.12 24.40
N ALA A 200 -12.44 -11.17 24.74
CA ALA A 200 -11.99 -11.43 26.10
C ALA A 200 -10.87 -10.49 26.55
N ASP A 201 -10.02 -10.03 25.63
CA ASP A 201 -8.95 -9.08 25.94
C ASP A 201 -9.50 -7.69 26.21
N TYR A 202 -10.46 -7.26 25.40
CA TYR A 202 -11.23 -6.05 25.66
C TYR A 202 -11.92 -6.09 27.03
N ALA A 203 -12.62 -7.19 27.35
CA ALA A 203 -13.32 -7.35 28.63
C ALA A 203 -12.35 -7.33 29.84
N ARG A 204 -11.17 -7.97 29.71
CA ARG A 204 -10.08 -7.92 30.69
C ARG A 204 -9.60 -6.48 30.92
N LEU A 205 -9.23 -5.78 29.85
CA LEU A 205 -8.69 -4.42 29.93
C LEU A 205 -9.73 -3.42 30.46
N MET A 206 -10.99 -3.51 30.03
CA MET A 206 -12.08 -2.69 30.58
C MET A 206 -12.32 -2.95 32.07
N SER A 207 -12.30 -4.22 32.49
CA SER A 207 -12.47 -4.57 33.91
C SER A 207 -11.35 -3.97 34.75
N ALA A 208 -10.11 -4.02 34.27
CA ALA A 208 -8.98 -3.36 34.92
C ALA A 208 -9.16 -1.84 35.03
N LEU A 209 -9.65 -1.17 33.98
CA LEU A 209 -9.88 0.27 33.98
C LEU A 209 -11.01 0.68 34.94
N LEU A 210 -12.09 -0.11 35.00
CA LEU A 210 -13.27 0.20 35.82
C LEU A 210 -13.04 -0.11 37.31
N SER A 211 -12.54 -1.29 37.65
CA SER A 211 -12.46 -1.79 39.03
C SER A 211 -11.05 -1.92 39.61
N GLY A 212 -10.00 -1.66 38.82
CA GLY A 212 -8.60 -1.86 39.26
C GLY A 212 -8.17 -3.33 39.28
N ALA A 213 -8.93 -4.23 38.62
CA ALA A 213 -8.55 -5.63 38.45
C ALA A 213 -7.18 -5.77 37.72
N PRO A 214 -6.45 -6.89 37.89
CA PRO A 214 -5.17 -7.10 37.24
C PRO A 214 -5.27 -6.98 35.72
N ALA A 215 -4.65 -5.94 35.16
CA ALA A 215 -4.72 -5.65 33.73
C ALA A 215 -4.08 -6.75 32.87
N GLY A 216 -2.97 -7.34 33.31
CA GLY A 216 -2.17 -8.25 32.49
C GLY A 216 -1.35 -7.52 31.41
N PRO A 217 -0.88 -8.22 30.36
CA PRO A 217 -0.09 -7.61 29.29
C PRO A 217 -0.95 -6.67 28.42
N ALA A 218 -0.32 -5.67 27.80
CA ALA A 218 -0.95 -4.84 26.79
C ALA A 218 -1.45 -5.70 25.61
N ASN A 219 -2.56 -5.29 24.99
CA ASN A 219 -3.07 -5.89 23.75
C ASN A 219 -3.21 -4.78 22.70
N LEU A 220 -2.61 -4.99 21.54
CA LEU A 220 -2.56 -4.01 20.45
C LEU A 220 -3.25 -4.54 19.17
N ALA A 221 -4.20 -5.47 19.31
CA ALA A 221 -4.86 -6.11 18.17
C ALA A 221 -5.81 -5.18 17.40
N ASN A 222 -6.30 -4.11 18.03
CA ASN A 222 -7.19 -3.09 17.45
C ASN A 222 -7.02 -1.74 18.18
N GLY A 223 -7.64 -0.68 17.65
CA GLY A 223 -7.54 0.67 18.20
C GLY A 223 -8.07 0.78 19.63
N ILE A 224 -9.21 0.15 19.95
CA ILE A 224 -9.81 0.19 21.29
C ILE A 224 -8.89 -0.47 22.33
N ASN A 225 -8.34 -1.66 22.04
CA ASN A 225 -7.44 -2.38 22.95
C ASN A 225 -6.10 -1.64 23.14
N TYR A 226 -5.59 -0.99 22.09
CA TYR A 226 -4.42 -0.11 22.19
C TYR A 226 -4.69 1.12 23.06
N ALA A 227 -5.83 1.80 22.86
CA ALA A 227 -6.22 2.95 23.66
C ALA A 227 -6.40 2.56 25.14
N LEU A 228 -7.04 1.42 25.41
CA LEU A 228 -7.12 0.85 26.76
C LEU A 228 -5.75 0.56 27.36
N SER A 229 -4.86 -0.08 26.61
CA SER A 229 -3.49 -0.39 27.06
C SER A 229 -2.71 0.89 27.41
N ARG A 230 -2.87 1.97 26.62
CA ARG A 230 -2.32 3.30 26.92
C ARG A 230 -2.90 3.90 28.21
N LYS A 231 -4.23 3.89 28.38
CA LYS A 231 -4.90 4.47 29.57
C LYS A 231 -4.57 3.73 30.87
N LEU A 232 -4.29 2.43 30.77
CA LEU A 232 -3.83 1.58 31.88
C LEU A 232 -2.33 1.71 32.17
N GLY A 233 -1.57 2.48 31.39
CA GLY A 233 -0.12 2.64 31.57
C GLY A 233 0.69 1.37 31.28
N LEU A 234 0.17 0.46 30.44
CA LEU A 234 0.84 -0.80 30.12
C LEU A 234 1.99 -0.58 29.12
N ASP A 235 3.02 -1.42 29.20
CA ASP A 235 4.15 -1.37 28.26
C ASP A 235 3.75 -1.87 26.86
N VAL A 236 3.38 -0.89 26.02
CA VAL A 236 3.08 -1.06 24.60
C VAL A 236 4.31 -1.30 23.70
N GLY A 237 5.52 -1.11 24.23
CA GLY A 237 6.80 -1.40 23.54
C GLY A 237 7.34 -2.81 23.80
N SER A 238 6.82 -3.51 24.82
CA SER A 238 7.21 -4.88 25.14
C SER A 238 7.08 -5.85 23.96
N ALA A 239 7.95 -6.86 23.90
CA ALA A 239 7.91 -7.86 22.83
C ALA A 239 6.54 -8.58 22.73
N ALA A 240 5.84 -8.77 23.85
CA ALA A 240 4.49 -9.33 23.89
C ALA A 240 3.44 -8.36 23.29
N ALA A 241 3.52 -7.06 23.63
CA ALA A 241 2.68 -6.03 23.05
C ALA A 241 2.86 -5.94 21.53
N VAL A 242 4.11 -5.85 21.06
CA VAL A 242 4.47 -5.80 19.63
C VAL A 242 4.04 -7.09 18.90
N ALA A 243 4.14 -8.27 19.54
CA ALA A 243 3.63 -9.51 18.97
C ALA A 243 2.11 -9.45 18.73
N SER A 244 1.35 -8.95 19.71
CA SER A 244 -0.11 -8.75 19.60
C SER A 244 -0.55 -7.63 18.64
N ALA A 245 0.38 -6.77 18.23
CA ALA A 245 0.04 -5.55 17.50
C ALA A 245 -0.49 -5.83 16.09
N SER A 246 -1.58 -5.13 15.74
CA SER A 246 -2.09 -5.08 14.38
C SER A 246 -1.02 -4.49 13.44
N PRO A 247 -1.06 -4.80 12.13
CA PRO A 247 -0.17 -4.18 11.15
C PRO A 247 -0.19 -2.64 11.18
N ALA A 248 -1.36 -2.05 11.45
CA ALA A 248 -1.55 -0.61 11.64
C ALA A 248 -0.67 -0.05 12.77
N LEU A 249 -0.69 -0.72 13.93
CA LEU A 249 0.05 -0.30 15.10
C LEU A 249 1.54 -0.64 15.00
N LYS A 250 1.91 -1.76 14.37
CA LYS A 250 3.31 -2.11 14.07
C LYS A 250 4.03 -1.03 13.26
N ALA A 251 3.34 -0.34 12.35
CA ALA A 251 3.91 0.78 11.60
C ALA A 251 4.16 2.05 12.44
N MET A 252 3.45 2.20 13.58
CA MET A 252 3.58 3.35 14.48
C MET A 252 4.51 3.09 15.67
N LEU A 253 4.58 1.83 16.13
CA LEU A 253 5.51 1.39 17.16
C LEU A 253 6.92 1.42 16.56
N LYS A 254 7.69 2.48 16.86
CA LYS A 254 9.14 2.41 16.68
C LYS A 254 9.66 1.18 17.45
N PRO A 255 10.50 0.34 16.83
CA PRO A 255 11.35 -0.56 17.60
C PRO A 255 12.08 0.28 18.66
N ALA A 256 12.15 -0.20 19.90
CA ALA A 256 12.94 0.49 20.92
C ALA A 256 14.38 0.62 20.39
N ASP A 257 14.93 1.84 20.44
CA ASP A 257 16.28 2.13 19.96
C ASP A 257 17.29 1.31 20.77
N ALA A 258 17.64 0.12 20.29
CA ALA A 258 18.76 -0.64 20.81
C ALA A 258 20.00 0.22 20.60
N ALA A 259 20.71 0.54 21.69
CA ALA A 259 21.89 1.40 21.62
C ALA A 259 22.85 0.88 20.55
N ALA A 260 23.08 1.68 19.51
CA ALA A 260 23.90 1.28 18.38
C ALA A 260 25.31 0.91 18.88
N PRO A 261 25.85 -0.28 18.54
CA PRO A 261 27.20 -0.64 18.95
C PRO A 261 28.19 0.39 18.41
N THR A 262 29.04 0.91 19.29
CA THR A 262 30.07 1.90 18.93
C THR A 262 31.26 1.29 18.20
N ASP A 263 31.41 -0.04 18.27
CA ASP A 263 32.37 -0.82 17.51
C ASP A 263 31.73 -1.36 16.21
N PRO A 264 32.31 -1.09 15.02
CA PRO A 264 31.80 -1.61 13.75
C PRO A 264 31.80 -3.14 13.66
N ALA A 265 32.72 -3.85 14.33
CA ALA A 265 32.73 -5.32 14.31
C ALA A 265 31.53 -5.89 15.10
N ALA A 266 31.28 -5.39 16.30
CA ALA A 266 30.08 -5.71 17.07
C ALA A 266 28.78 -5.33 16.33
N ALA A 267 28.74 -4.17 15.67
CA ALA A 267 27.60 -3.74 14.86
C ALA A 267 27.33 -4.72 13.70
N GLN A 268 28.37 -5.12 12.97
CA GLN A 268 28.25 -6.09 11.89
C GLN A 268 27.77 -7.46 12.40
N ALA A 269 28.33 -7.96 13.50
CA ALA A 269 27.93 -9.24 14.09
C ALA A 269 26.44 -9.23 14.52
N GLN A 270 25.97 -8.13 15.14
CA GLN A 270 24.56 -7.97 15.51
C GLN A 270 23.63 -7.94 14.29
N VAL A 271 23.98 -7.18 13.25
CA VAL A 271 23.19 -7.11 12.00
C VAL A 271 23.12 -8.48 11.33
N LEU A 272 24.25 -9.18 11.18
CA LEU A 272 24.28 -10.51 10.58
C LEU A 272 23.49 -11.53 11.40
N ALA A 273 23.53 -11.46 12.74
CA ALA A 273 22.71 -12.32 13.61
C ALA A 273 21.21 -12.06 13.42
N ALA A 274 20.78 -10.80 13.34
CA ALA A 274 19.39 -10.43 13.09
C ALA A 274 18.90 -10.91 11.71
N LEU A 275 19.69 -10.68 10.66
CA LEU A 275 19.36 -11.11 9.28
C LEU A 275 19.31 -12.64 9.13
N ARG A 276 20.21 -13.38 9.79
CA ARG A 276 20.23 -14.85 9.77
C ARG A 276 19.15 -15.47 10.67
N GLY A 277 18.71 -14.77 11.72
CA GLY A 277 17.61 -15.19 12.60
C GLY A 277 16.21 -14.97 12.00
N ALA A 278 16.09 -14.03 11.08
CA ALA A 278 14.86 -13.75 10.34
C ALA A 278 14.48 -14.91 9.40
N LYS A 279 13.25 -15.44 9.54
CA LYS A 279 12.74 -16.56 8.74
C LYS A 279 11.70 -16.08 7.73
N GLY A 280 11.89 -16.44 6.47
CA GLY A 280 11.05 -15.95 5.38
C GLY A 280 11.14 -14.44 5.12
N LEU A 281 10.46 -14.04 4.05
CA LEU A 281 10.59 -12.73 3.42
C LEU A 281 10.21 -11.54 4.33
N VAL A 282 9.07 -11.59 5.01
CA VAL A 282 8.58 -10.46 5.84
C VAL A 282 9.57 -10.16 6.98
N ALA A 283 9.94 -11.17 7.76
CA ALA A 283 10.88 -10.99 8.86
C ALA A 283 12.25 -10.50 8.38
N PHE A 284 12.72 -10.97 7.21
CA PHE A 284 13.98 -10.49 6.62
C PHE A 284 13.88 -9.02 6.22
N THR A 285 12.78 -8.61 5.59
CA THR A 285 12.55 -7.20 5.21
C THR A 285 12.44 -6.28 6.43
N ASP A 286 11.78 -6.73 7.51
CA ASP A 286 11.66 -5.95 8.74
C ASP A 286 13.02 -5.82 9.46
N ALA A 287 13.78 -6.92 9.57
CA ALA A 287 15.14 -6.90 10.10
C ALA A 287 16.09 -6.02 9.26
N ALA A 288 15.97 -6.08 7.93
CA ALA A 288 16.75 -5.25 7.00
C ALA A 288 16.45 -3.76 7.15
N LYS A 289 15.17 -3.37 7.27
CA LYS A 289 14.78 -1.98 7.52
C LYS A 289 15.27 -1.46 8.87
N ALA A 290 15.18 -2.27 9.92
CA ALA A 290 15.70 -1.92 11.25
C ALA A 290 17.24 -1.79 11.24
N ALA A 291 17.93 -2.65 10.48
CA ALA A 291 19.38 -2.63 10.37
C ALA A 291 19.95 -1.57 9.41
N LEU A 292 19.13 -0.96 8.54
CA LEU A 292 19.59 -0.10 7.44
C LEU A 292 20.61 0.98 7.87
N PRO A 293 20.42 1.75 8.97
CA PRO A 293 21.40 2.76 9.38
C PRO A 293 22.79 2.16 9.67
N ALA A 294 22.84 0.97 10.28
CA ALA A 294 24.08 0.25 10.55
C ALA A 294 24.68 -0.33 9.25
N VAL A 295 23.85 -0.88 8.35
CA VAL A 295 24.30 -1.38 7.04
C VAL A 295 24.93 -0.26 6.19
N ALA A 296 24.30 0.91 6.14
CA ALA A 296 24.83 2.10 5.47
C ALA A 296 26.15 2.59 6.09
N ALA A 297 26.26 2.62 7.42
CA ALA A 297 27.51 2.98 8.10
C ALA A 297 28.65 1.99 7.78
N LEU A 298 28.38 0.69 7.79
CA LEU A 298 29.33 -0.36 7.39
C LEU A 298 29.73 -0.25 5.91
N ALA A 299 28.78 0.07 5.03
CA ALA A 299 29.04 0.31 3.61
C ALA A 299 29.92 1.55 3.36
N GLY A 300 29.76 2.61 4.15
CA GLY A 300 30.63 3.80 4.10
C GLY A 300 32.03 3.58 4.71
N GLY A 301 32.20 2.57 5.56
CA GLY A 301 33.45 2.28 6.25
C GLY A 301 34.55 1.68 5.37
N ALA A 302 35.81 1.85 5.79
CA ALA A 302 36.99 1.24 5.19
C ALA A 302 37.29 -0.18 5.72
N ALA A 303 36.58 -0.64 6.76
CA ALA A 303 36.76 -1.97 7.33
C ALA A 303 36.29 -3.07 6.36
N PRO A 304 36.98 -4.23 6.30
CA PRO A 304 36.51 -5.39 5.56
C PRO A 304 35.17 -5.91 6.10
N LEU A 305 34.25 -6.28 5.21
CA LEU A 305 32.98 -6.89 5.58
C LEU A 305 33.14 -8.41 5.65
N GLU A 306 32.88 -9.00 6.82
CA GLU A 306 32.91 -10.46 7.08
C GLU A 306 32.00 -11.27 6.13
N ASP A 307 30.75 -10.82 5.94
CA ASP A 307 29.76 -11.46 5.07
C ASP A 307 28.96 -10.38 4.32
N PRO A 308 29.45 -9.90 3.17
CA PRO A 308 28.93 -8.70 2.50
C PRO A 308 27.62 -8.94 1.76
N VAL A 309 27.34 -10.17 1.31
CA VAL A 309 26.18 -10.45 0.45
C VAL A 309 24.85 -10.30 1.21
N PRO A 310 24.67 -10.81 2.45
CA PRO A 310 23.50 -10.52 3.28
C PRO A 310 23.31 -9.03 3.57
N LEU A 311 24.39 -8.26 3.72
CA LEU A 311 24.32 -6.81 3.92
C LEU A 311 23.81 -6.08 2.66
N ALA A 312 24.28 -6.47 1.47
CA ALA A 312 23.77 -5.94 0.20
C ALA A 312 22.30 -6.34 -0.04
N ARG A 313 21.94 -7.60 0.28
CA ARG A 313 20.54 -8.08 0.25
C ARG A 313 19.63 -7.30 1.20
N ALA A 314 20.13 -6.96 2.40
CA ALA A 314 19.39 -6.15 3.37
C ALA A 314 19.18 -4.71 2.87
N ALA A 315 20.22 -4.07 2.31
CA ALA A 315 20.09 -2.75 1.70
C ALA A 315 19.02 -2.75 0.58
N LEU A 316 19.04 -3.75 -0.31
CA LEU A 316 18.01 -3.94 -1.34
C LEU A 316 16.60 -4.16 -0.77
N ALA A 317 16.46 -4.99 0.27
CA ALA A 317 15.17 -5.24 0.94
C ALA A 317 14.61 -3.99 1.65
N ALA A 318 15.49 -3.10 2.12
CA ALA A 318 15.14 -1.82 2.73
C ALA A 318 14.93 -0.69 1.70
N GLY A 319 15.23 -0.92 0.41
CA GLY A 319 15.07 0.04 -0.68
C GLY A 319 16.27 0.96 -0.92
N ASP A 320 17.40 0.73 -0.25
CA ASP A 320 18.63 1.52 -0.41
C ASP A 320 19.55 0.87 -1.46
N LEU A 321 19.29 1.23 -2.72
CA LEU A 321 20.10 0.83 -3.86
C LEU A 321 21.54 1.36 -3.78
N ALA A 322 21.76 2.57 -3.26
CA ALA A 322 23.09 3.19 -3.22
C ALA A 322 24.02 2.44 -2.27
N THR A 323 23.53 2.08 -1.08
CA THR A 323 24.25 1.23 -0.13
C THR A 323 24.50 -0.16 -0.70
N ALA A 324 23.53 -0.77 -1.39
CA ALA A 324 23.70 -2.07 -2.03
C ALA A 324 24.78 -2.07 -3.13
N GLN A 325 24.78 -1.04 -3.99
CA GLN A 325 25.81 -0.82 -5.01
C GLN A 325 27.19 -0.59 -4.38
N ALA A 326 27.28 0.22 -3.33
CA ALA A 326 28.53 0.50 -2.61
C ALA A 326 29.12 -0.77 -1.99
N ILE A 327 28.30 -1.66 -1.43
CA ILE A 327 28.75 -2.97 -0.94
C ILE A 327 29.20 -3.85 -2.11
N ARG A 328 28.40 -3.97 -3.17
CA ARG A 328 28.73 -4.82 -4.34
C ARG A 328 30.01 -4.38 -5.05
N GLY A 329 30.28 -3.08 -5.11
CA GLY A 329 31.49 -2.50 -5.69
C GLY A 329 32.78 -2.86 -4.94
N LYS A 330 32.70 -3.27 -3.67
CA LYS A 330 33.84 -3.82 -2.90
C LYS A 330 34.11 -5.30 -3.19
N LEU A 331 33.23 -5.99 -3.94
CA LEU A 331 33.32 -7.43 -4.21
C LEU A 331 34.04 -7.69 -5.55
N THR A 332 35.35 -7.44 -5.57
CA THR A 332 36.20 -7.51 -6.77
C THR A 332 37.20 -8.67 -6.77
N GLY A 333 37.28 -9.46 -5.69
CA GLY A 333 38.16 -10.62 -5.60
C GLY A 333 37.55 -11.89 -6.20
N ASP A 334 38.40 -12.81 -6.67
CA ASP A 334 37.99 -14.11 -7.24
C ASP A 334 37.24 -15.00 -6.24
N THR A 335 37.49 -14.81 -4.94
CA THR A 335 36.77 -15.46 -3.84
C THR A 335 36.15 -14.40 -2.92
N ILE A 336 34.84 -14.48 -2.74
CA ILE A 336 34.09 -13.61 -1.83
C ILE A 336 33.68 -14.44 -0.59
N PRO A 337 34.03 -14.01 0.64
CA PRO A 337 33.61 -14.69 1.85
C PRO A 337 32.09 -14.89 1.91
N GLY A 338 31.66 -16.11 2.27
CA GLY A 338 30.25 -16.46 2.44
C GLY A 338 29.40 -16.59 1.17
N ALA A 339 29.94 -16.31 -0.03
CA ALA A 339 29.14 -16.21 -1.26
C ALA A 339 29.62 -17.17 -2.36
N THR A 340 28.67 -17.88 -2.99
CA THR A 340 28.93 -18.64 -4.22
C THR A 340 28.83 -17.75 -5.47
N THR A 341 29.31 -18.26 -6.62
CA THR A 341 29.10 -17.60 -7.92
C THR A 341 27.62 -17.44 -8.29
N LEU A 342 26.74 -18.29 -7.74
CA LEU A 342 25.29 -18.17 -7.87
C LEU A 342 24.73 -17.07 -6.95
N ASP A 343 25.22 -16.94 -5.72
CA ASP A 343 24.82 -15.85 -4.81
C ASP A 343 25.14 -14.48 -5.39
N LEU A 344 26.32 -14.32 -6.00
CA LEU A 344 26.73 -13.09 -6.69
C LEU A 344 25.86 -12.82 -7.92
N ALA A 345 25.56 -13.84 -8.73
CA ALA A 345 24.68 -13.70 -9.89
C ALA A 345 23.25 -13.29 -9.51
N LEU A 346 22.72 -13.83 -8.40
CA LEU A 346 21.41 -13.46 -7.88
C LEU A 346 21.41 -12.05 -7.26
N LEU A 347 22.52 -11.63 -6.63
CA LEU A 347 22.70 -10.25 -6.16
C LEU A 347 22.74 -9.26 -7.34
N ASP A 348 23.51 -9.57 -8.40
CA ASP A 348 23.61 -8.74 -9.61
C ASP A 348 22.27 -8.64 -10.34
N ALA A 349 21.49 -9.74 -10.39
CA ALA A 349 20.11 -9.73 -10.86
C ALA A 349 19.20 -8.82 -10.02
N THR A 350 19.37 -8.82 -8.70
CA THR A 350 18.56 -8.02 -7.77
C THR A 350 18.88 -6.53 -7.90
N LEU A 351 20.16 -6.18 -8.09
CA LEU A 351 20.61 -4.82 -8.41
C LEU A 351 20.05 -4.34 -9.76
N ALA A 352 20.16 -5.16 -10.81
CA ALA A 352 19.59 -4.84 -12.12
C ALA A 352 18.07 -4.60 -12.06
N ALA A 353 17.34 -5.43 -11.30
CA ALA A 353 15.91 -5.26 -11.07
C ALA A 353 15.57 -3.99 -10.26
N ALA A 354 16.36 -3.67 -9.22
CA ALA A 354 16.20 -2.45 -8.42
C ALA A 354 16.46 -1.17 -9.23
N GLU A 355 17.39 -1.23 -10.20
CA GLU A 355 17.68 -0.16 -11.15
C GLU A 355 16.68 -0.09 -12.31
N GLY A 356 15.92 -1.16 -12.58
CA GLY A 356 15.11 -1.32 -13.79
C GLY A 356 15.93 -1.54 -15.06
N LYS A 357 17.21 -1.93 -14.93
CA LYS A 357 18.10 -2.20 -16.07
C LYS A 357 17.68 -3.44 -16.83
N LYS A 358 17.70 -3.33 -18.16
CA LYS A 358 17.39 -4.40 -19.11
C LYS A 358 18.68 -5.09 -19.60
N ASP A 359 19.47 -5.55 -18.65
CA ASP A 359 20.81 -6.08 -18.90
C ASP A 359 20.77 -7.51 -19.46
N SER A 360 21.24 -7.68 -20.70
CA SER A 360 21.28 -8.99 -21.36
C SER A 360 22.39 -9.90 -20.87
N GLN A 361 23.51 -9.36 -20.38
CA GLN A 361 24.64 -10.17 -19.88
C GLN A 361 24.27 -10.83 -18.55
N ILE A 362 23.63 -10.08 -17.66
CA ILE A 362 23.11 -10.62 -16.39
C ILE A 362 22.03 -11.66 -16.68
N LEU A 363 21.09 -11.38 -17.61
CA LEU A 363 20.01 -12.30 -17.96
C LEU A 363 20.51 -13.59 -18.60
N ASP A 364 21.35 -13.51 -19.63
CA ASP A 364 21.91 -14.69 -20.30
C ASP A 364 22.77 -15.52 -19.34
N GLY A 365 23.54 -14.88 -18.45
CA GLY A 365 24.31 -15.55 -17.41
C GLY A 365 23.45 -16.20 -16.32
N LEU A 366 22.23 -15.72 -16.04
CA LEU A 366 21.28 -16.44 -15.19
C LEU A 366 20.69 -17.65 -15.95
N ILE A 367 20.42 -17.51 -17.24
CA ILE A 367 19.90 -18.59 -18.08
C ILE A 367 20.90 -19.74 -18.15
N GLU A 368 22.18 -19.46 -18.37
CA GLU A 368 23.24 -20.48 -18.37
C GLU A 368 23.29 -21.26 -17.04
N ARG A 369 23.29 -20.55 -15.90
CA ARG A 369 23.21 -21.16 -14.55
C ARG A 369 21.87 -21.89 -14.29
N GLY A 370 20.80 -21.46 -14.94
CA GLY A 370 19.49 -22.14 -14.92
C GLY A 370 19.52 -23.49 -15.64
N VAL A 371 20.27 -23.58 -16.76
CA VAL A 371 20.53 -24.85 -17.45
C VAL A 371 21.44 -25.75 -16.60
N GLN A 372 22.58 -25.22 -16.14
CA GLN A 372 23.57 -25.99 -15.36
C GLN A 372 22.99 -26.58 -14.05
N GLY A 373 22.14 -25.83 -13.35
CA GLY A 373 21.51 -26.28 -12.10
C GLY A 373 20.21 -27.08 -12.26
N GLY A 374 19.69 -27.22 -13.49
CA GLY A 374 18.45 -27.93 -13.79
C GLY A 374 17.18 -27.34 -13.14
N VAL A 375 16.10 -28.13 -13.12
CA VAL A 375 14.73 -27.72 -12.74
C VAL A 375 14.61 -27.15 -11.32
N LYS A 376 15.54 -27.47 -10.41
CA LYS A 376 15.56 -26.92 -9.03
C LYS A 376 16.45 -25.68 -8.87
N SER A 377 17.06 -25.19 -9.95
CA SER A 377 17.95 -24.03 -9.90
C SER A 377 17.15 -22.74 -9.63
N PRO A 378 17.46 -21.96 -8.58
CA PRO A 378 16.85 -20.66 -8.37
C PRO A 378 17.20 -19.69 -9.51
N ALA A 379 18.25 -19.96 -10.30
CA ALA A 379 18.58 -19.17 -11.48
C ALA A 379 17.51 -19.22 -12.58
N GLN A 380 16.73 -20.32 -12.73
CA GLN A 380 15.60 -20.36 -13.68
C GLN A 380 14.49 -19.38 -13.27
N ALA A 381 14.14 -19.39 -11.97
CA ALA A 381 13.16 -18.46 -11.41
C ALA A 381 13.64 -17.00 -11.46
N ALA A 382 14.93 -16.76 -11.18
CA ALA A 382 15.54 -15.44 -11.27
C ALA A 382 15.57 -14.90 -12.71
N ALA A 383 15.96 -15.73 -13.68
CA ALA A 383 15.92 -15.39 -15.10
C ALA A 383 14.49 -15.05 -15.55
N LEU A 384 13.47 -15.78 -15.10
CA LEU A 384 12.07 -15.50 -15.42
C LEU A 384 11.63 -14.13 -14.89
N ILE A 385 11.98 -13.80 -13.65
CA ILE A 385 11.66 -12.51 -13.02
C ILE A 385 12.39 -11.37 -13.75
N LEU A 386 13.67 -11.52 -14.08
CA LEU A 386 14.43 -10.48 -14.79
C LEU A 386 13.98 -10.32 -16.25
N ALA A 387 13.58 -11.40 -16.92
CA ALA A 387 12.96 -11.37 -18.25
C ALA A 387 11.60 -10.64 -18.29
N ALA A 388 10.95 -10.40 -17.14
CA ALA A 388 9.71 -9.63 -17.08
C ALA A 388 9.92 -8.16 -17.51
N PHE A 389 11.12 -7.61 -17.31
CA PHE A 389 11.49 -6.25 -17.75
C PHE A 389 11.61 -6.11 -19.28
N GLY A 390 11.62 -7.23 -20.02
CA GLY A 390 11.71 -7.24 -21.48
C GLY A 390 13.08 -6.80 -22.00
N GLY A 391 14.16 -7.20 -21.31
CA GLY A 391 15.51 -7.08 -21.86
C GLY A 391 15.77 -8.10 -22.97
N PRO A 392 16.73 -7.81 -23.88
CA PRO A 392 17.11 -8.75 -24.93
C PRO A 392 17.83 -9.96 -24.34
N MET A 393 17.72 -11.09 -25.04
CA MET A 393 18.41 -12.35 -24.77
C MET A 393 19.15 -12.78 -26.04
N SER A 394 20.31 -13.43 -25.92
CA SER A 394 20.97 -14.06 -27.09
C SER A 394 20.07 -15.13 -27.75
N PRO A 395 20.32 -15.49 -29.03
CA PRO A 395 19.62 -16.59 -29.69
C PRO A 395 19.66 -17.90 -28.91
N GLU A 396 20.81 -18.22 -28.33
CA GLU A 396 21.07 -19.41 -27.53
C GLU A 396 20.31 -19.34 -26.20
N ALA A 397 20.39 -18.21 -25.50
CA ALA A 397 19.67 -18.00 -24.25
C ALA A 397 18.15 -18.07 -24.43
N ARG A 398 17.60 -17.59 -25.55
CA ARG A 398 16.16 -17.75 -25.87
C ARG A 398 15.75 -19.22 -26.00
N ALA A 399 16.58 -20.05 -26.64
CA ALA A 399 16.30 -21.48 -26.78
C ALA A 399 16.35 -22.20 -25.42
N SER A 400 17.37 -21.90 -24.59
CA SER A 400 17.48 -22.43 -23.23
C SER A 400 16.37 -21.97 -22.29
N PHE A 401 15.97 -20.70 -22.36
CA PHE A 401 14.91 -20.14 -21.53
C PHE A 401 13.53 -20.71 -21.85
N ALA A 402 13.26 -21.03 -23.13
CA ALA A 402 11.98 -21.58 -23.58
C ALA A 402 11.63 -22.96 -22.98
N ILE A 403 12.61 -23.68 -22.41
CA ILE A 403 12.43 -24.99 -21.78
C ILE A 403 12.47 -24.95 -20.24
N PHE A 404 12.53 -23.76 -19.62
CA PHE A 404 12.52 -23.64 -18.16
C PHE A 404 11.16 -24.02 -17.57
N ASP A 405 11.19 -24.73 -16.44
CA ASP A 405 10.01 -25.02 -15.60
C ASP A 405 10.20 -24.44 -14.20
N PRO A 406 10.06 -23.10 -14.04
CA PRO A 406 10.18 -22.42 -12.75
C PRO A 406 8.94 -22.60 -11.86
N GLY A 407 8.08 -23.58 -12.15
CA GLY A 407 6.87 -23.92 -11.40
C GLY A 407 5.58 -23.52 -12.10
N LYS A 408 4.47 -23.59 -11.35
CA LYS A 408 3.11 -23.34 -11.86
C LYS A 408 2.55 -22.01 -11.34
N SER A 409 1.72 -21.37 -12.16
CA SER A 409 0.84 -20.26 -11.78
C SER A 409 -0.18 -20.74 -10.74
N ALA A 410 -0.32 -20.02 -9.64
CA ALA A 410 -1.42 -20.19 -8.67
C ALA A 410 -2.59 -19.23 -8.98
N ALA A 411 -2.34 -18.15 -9.73
CA ALA A 411 -3.37 -17.22 -10.15
C ALA A 411 -4.35 -17.85 -11.16
N PRO A 412 -5.67 -17.59 -11.06
CA PRO A 412 -6.65 -18.04 -12.06
C PRO A 412 -6.35 -17.45 -13.45
N ALA A 413 -6.35 -18.28 -14.48
CA ALA A 413 -6.02 -17.87 -15.85
C ALA A 413 -6.89 -16.70 -16.36
N GLY A 414 -8.18 -16.68 -16.03
CA GLY A 414 -9.06 -15.56 -16.37
C GLY A 414 -8.63 -14.23 -15.75
N ARG A 415 -8.19 -14.23 -14.48
CA ARG A 415 -7.69 -13.02 -13.80
C ARG A 415 -6.38 -12.53 -14.43
N LEU A 416 -5.52 -13.45 -14.87
CA LEU A 416 -4.29 -13.11 -15.61
C LEU A 416 -4.58 -12.46 -16.97
N ILE A 417 -5.56 -12.98 -17.71
CA ILE A 417 -5.99 -12.38 -19.00
C ILE A 417 -6.53 -10.96 -18.79
N VAL A 418 -7.34 -10.73 -17.76
CA VAL A 418 -7.87 -9.39 -17.45
C VAL A 418 -6.75 -8.45 -16.98
N LEU A 419 -5.77 -8.94 -16.20
CA LEU A 419 -4.58 -8.18 -15.80
C LEU A 419 -3.75 -7.73 -17.02
N ASP A 420 -3.45 -8.67 -17.92
CA ASP A 420 -2.70 -8.39 -19.15
C ASP A 420 -3.45 -7.39 -20.06
N ALA A 421 -4.79 -7.45 -20.11
CA ALA A 421 -5.64 -6.52 -20.86
C ALA A 421 -5.73 -5.13 -20.22
N ALA A 422 -5.88 -5.04 -18.90
CA ALA A 422 -5.88 -3.77 -18.15
C ALA A 422 -4.54 -3.04 -18.31
N ALA A 423 -3.44 -3.79 -18.15
CA ALA A 423 -2.08 -3.29 -18.37
C ALA A 423 -1.86 -2.88 -19.84
N ALA A 424 -2.40 -3.62 -20.82
CA ALA A 424 -2.32 -3.25 -22.23
C ALA A 424 -3.06 -1.95 -22.58
N ALA A 425 -4.15 -1.66 -21.87
CA ALA A 425 -4.96 -0.46 -22.06
C ALA A 425 -4.52 0.73 -21.20
N GLY A 426 -3.43 0.61 -20.42
CA GLY A 426 -2.96 1.67 -19.53
C GLY A 426 -3.86 1.95 -18.32
N ARG A 427 -4.79 1.04 -17.97
CA ARG A 427 -5.73 1.21 -16.85
C ARG A 427 -5.02 0.92 -15.52
N GLN A 428 -4.27 1.91 -15.05
CA GLN A 428 -3.31 1.78 -13.95
C GLN A 428 -3.93 1.17 -12.68
N GLY A 429 -5.04 1.75 -12.20
CA GLY A 429 -5.71 1.29 -10.98
C GLY A 429 -6.31 -0.10 -11.11
N GLU A 430 -6.86 -0.47 -12.27
CA GLU A 430 -7.38 -1.83 -12.50
C GLU A 430 -6.26 -2.87 -12.52
N ALA A 431 -5.17 -2.59 -13.24
CA ALA A 431 -3.99 -3.45 -13.29
C ALA A 431 -3.36 -3.63 -11.89
N ALA A 432 -3.28 -2.55 -11.11
CA ALA A 432 -2.83 -2.59 -9.73
C ALA A 432 -3.73 -3.46 -8.85
N LEU A 433 -5.06 -3.27 -8.87
CA LEU A 433 -5.99 -4.07 -8.06
C LEU A 433 -5.98 -5.56 -8.43
N LEU A 434 -5.80 -5.90 -9.71
CA LEU A 434 -5.67 -7.29 -10.14
C LEU A 434 -4.35 -7.93 -9.68
N ALA A 435 -3.24 -7.21 -9.79
CA ALA A 435 -1.94 -7.64 -9.25
C ALA A 435 -2.01 -7.83 -7.72
N LEU A 436 -2.62 -6.86 -7.02
CA LEU A 436 -2.84 -6.92 -5.58
C LEU A 436 -3.78 -8.06 -5.16
N SER A 437 -4.84 -8.35 -5.91
CA SER A 437 -5.69 -9.51 -5.62
C SER A 437 -4.95 -10.83 -5.82
N ILE A 438 -3.99 -10.93 -6.74
CA ILE A 438 -3.15 -12.12 -6.89
C ILE A 438 -2.18 -12.23 -5.70
N ALA A 439 -1.54 -11.13 -5.31
CA ALA A 439 -0.65 -11.08 -4.16
C ALA A 439 -1.38 -11.40 -2.83
N ALA A 440 -2.60 -10.89 -2.64
CA ALA A 440 -3.43 -11.18 -1.47
C ALA A 440 -3.86 -12.65 -1.39
N ASP A 441 -4.10 -13.30 -2.53
CA ASP A 441 -4.40 -14.74 -2.57
C ASP A 441 -3.13 -15.60 -2.33
N ALA A 442 -1.92 -15.06 -2.57
CA ALA A 442 -0.63 -15.70 -2.23
C ALA A 442 -0.14 -15.42 -0.79
N GLY A 443 -0.63 -14.36 -0.14
CA GLY A 443 -0.35 -14.04 1.26
C GLY A 443 1.03 -13.38 1.50
N PRO A 444 1.60 -13.50 2.72
CA PRO A 444 2.75 -12.70 3.15
C PRO A 444 4.08 -13.10 2.49
N ALA A 445 4.18 -14.31 1.95
CA ALA A 445 5.32 -14.73 1.13
C ALA A 445 5.29 -14.12 -0.29
N GLY A 446 4.13 -13.59 -0.69
CA GLY A 446 3.88 -13.06 -2.04
C GLY A 446 3.81 -14.14 -3.12
N PRO A 447 3.57 -13.75 -4.38
CA PRO A 447 3.42 -14.69 -5.49
C PRO A 447 4.68 -15.50 -5.78
N GLY A 448 4.49 -16.74 -6.24
CA GLY A 448 5.56 -17.58 -6.78
C GLY A 448 6.17 -17.02 -8.08
N PRO A 449 7.32 -17.52 -8.54
CA PRO A 449 8.10 -16.90 -9.61
C PRO A 449 7.32 -16.62 -10.91
N VAL A 450 6.47 -17.56 -11.33
CA VAL A 450 5.65 -17.44 -12.56
C VAL A 450 4.65 -16.30 -12.47
N ASP A 451 3.87 -16.25 -11.40
CA ASP A 451 2.89 -15.18 -11.18
C ASP A 451 3.61 -13.84 -11.01
N ARG A 452 4.70 -13.83 -10.23
CA ARG A 452 5.51 -12.64 -9.99
C ARG A 452 6.07 -12.03 -11.27
N ALA A 453 6.62 -12.83 -12.18
CA ALA A 453 7.10 -12.35 -13.48
C ALA A 453 5.96 -11.77 -14.34
N ARG A 454 4.75 -12.34 -14.29
CA ARG A 454 3.56 -11.76 -14.93
C ARG A 454 3.16 -10.42 -14.30
N LEU A 455 3.12 -10.34 -12.97
CA LEU A 455 2.81 -9.11 -12.24
C LEU A 455 3.82 -8.00 -12.56
N VAL A 456 5.12 -8.27 -12.53
CA VAL A 456 6.18 -7.30 -12.89
C VAL A 456 5.96 -6.77 -14.31
N ARG A 457 5.70 -7.65 -15.28
CA ARG A 457 5.43 -7.25 -16.68
C ARG A 457 4.15 -6.41 -16.82
N ALA A 458 3.08 -6.78 -16.14
CA ALA A 458 1.82 -6.06 -16.17
C ALA A 458 1.93 -4.68 -15.52
N LEU A 459 2.61 -4.58 -14.37
CA LEU A 459 2.87 -3.31 -13.68
C LEU A 459 3.74 -2.36 -14.53
N LEU A 460 4.82 -2.85 -15.15
CA LEU A 460 5.62 -2.06 -16.11
C LEU A 460 4.75 -1.53 -17.26
N LYS A 461 3.94 -2.40 -17.87
CA LYS A 461 3.10 -2.01 -19.02
C LYS A 461 1.99 -1.03 -18.63
N ALA A 462 1.53 -1.07 -17.38
CA ALA A 462 0.63 -0.09 -16.78
C ALA A 462 1.33 1.21 -16.30
N GLY A 463 2.64 1.36 -16.50
CA GLY A 463 3.40 2.54 -16.03
C GLY A 463 3.68 2.58 -14.52
N LEU A 464 3.47 1.47 -13.81
CA LEU A 464 3.72 1.31 -12.37
C LEU A 464 5.14 0.77 -12.13
N GLU A 465 6.15 1.46 -12.67
CA GLU A 465 7.53 0.95 -12.72
C GLU A 465 8.15 0.73 -11.35
N ALA A 466 7.90 1.63 -10.39
CA ALA A 466 8.45 1.51 -9.04
C ALA A 466 7.95 0.22 -8.34
N ASP A 467 6.68 -0.13 -8.53
CA ASP A 467 6.10 -1.38 -8.00
C ASP A 467 6.65 -2.60 -8.72
N ALA A 468 6.80 -2.54 -10.04
CA ALA A 468 7.38 -3.63 -10.80
C ALA A 468 8.82 -3.95 -10.34
N ARG A 469 9.63 -2.91 -10.08
CA ARG A 469 10.96 -3.07 -9.47
C ARG A 469 10.86 -3.67 -8.07
N ALA A 470 9.96 -3.20 -7.22
CA ALA A 470 9.76 -3.74 -5.88
C ALA A 470 9.33 -5.23 -5.89
N PHE A 471 8.37 -5.62 -6.74
CA PHE A 471 7.93 -7.01 -6.89
C PHE A 471 9.04 -7.93 -7.41
N ALA A 472 9.88 -7.43 -8.33
CA ALA A 472 11.02 -8.17 -8.85
C ALA A 472 12.13 -8.37 -7.81
N VAL A 473 12.54 -7.29 -7.12
CA VAL A 473 13.53 -7.32 -6.03
C VAL A 473 13.07 -8.25 -4.92
N GLU A 474 11.82 -8.14 -4.48
CA GLU A 474 11.21 -9.03 -3.49
C GLU A 474 11.31 -10.51 -3.91
N GLY A 475 11.02 -10.81 -5.18
CA GLY A 475 11.10 -12.16 -5.72
C GLY A 475 12.50 -12.74 -5.76
N LEU A 476 13.44 -11.95 -6.23
CA LEU A 476 14.84 -12.35 -6.33
C LEU A 476 15.42 -12.58 -4.93
N LEU A 477 15.09 -11.72 -3.95
CA LEU A 477 15.43 -11.92 -2.54
C LEU A 477 14.78 -13.19 -1.97
N ALA A 478 13.50 -13.45 -2.24
CA ALA A 478 12.80 -14.64 -1.75
C ALA A 478 13.44 -15.97 -2.21
N LEU A 479 14.09 -16.00 -3.38
CA LEU A 479 14.87 -17.17 -3.86
C LEU A 479 16.17 -17.42 -3.07
N GLN A 480 16.60 -16.45 -2.26
CA GLN A 480 17.85 -16.45 -1.49
C GLN A 480 17.62 -16.61 0.03
N LEU A 481 16.36 -16.69 0.46
CA LEU A 481 15.95 -16.86 1.87
C LEU A 481 15.47 -18.30 2.14
N LYS A 482 15.50 -18.70 3.41
CA LYS A 482 15.04 -20.01 3.90
C LYS A 482 13.76 -19.88 4.74
#